data_AF-A0A1B6FT23-F1
#
_entry.id   AF-A0A1B6FT23-F1
#
_cell.length_a   1.000
_cell.length_b   1.000
_cell.length_c   1.000
_cell.angle_alpha   90.00
_cell.angle_beta   90.00
_cell.angle_gamma   90.00
#
_symmetry.space_group_name_H-M   'P 1'
#
loop_
_entity.id
_entity.type
_entity.pdbx_description
1 polymer ?
#
loop_
_entity_poly.entity_id
_entity_poly.type
_entity_poly.pdbx_seq_one_letter_code
_entity_poly.pdbx_strand_id
1 'polypeptide(L)'
;KQHHSKKYINSEEFLSNPLSALLLLKRFRTDWPAIHAIIKEPTDIQTDFLERYKSFSHYSYFPTDEDFVGAVEALMRLKDTYALSFSSIANGYFNDIFYGTKLSADDCLEIGKVFYFQEDFHNALKWFQQASVKLDSATLRIQVDVLDYLSYCLYRTDDLGGAIKYTRQLLNLDRNHE
;
A
#
# COMPACT_ATOMS: atom_id res chain seq x y z
N LYS A 1 8.00 -26.15 31.59
CA LYS A 1 6.89 -25.19 31.38
C LYS A 1 7.46 -23.98 30.64
N GLN A 2 7.39 -23.98 29.31
CA GLN A 2 7.86 -22.87 28.48
C GLN A 2 6.78 -21.79 28.47
N HIS A 3 7.08 -20.65 29.08
CA HIS A 3 6.24 -19.46 28.99
C HIS A 3 6.53 -18.77 27.66
N HIS A 4 5.57 -18.85 26.74
CA HIS A 4 5.51 -17.94 25.59
C HIS A 4 5.32 -16.52 26.12
N SER A 5 6.39 -15.73 26.17
CA SER A 5 6.28 -14.28 26.34
C SER A 5 5.65 -13.71 25.07
N LYS A 6 4.35 -13.40 25.13
CA LYS A 6 3.72 -12.51 24.13
C LYS A 6 4.43 -11.17 24.23
N LYS A 7 5.37 -10.92 23.31
CA LYS A 7 6.05 -9.64 23.18
C LYS A 7 5.00 -8.66 22.64
N TYR A 8 4.45 -7.83 23.52
CA TYR A 8 3.61 -6.71 23.09
C TYR A 8 4.48 -5.79 22.24
N ILE A 9 4.04 -5.50 21.01
CA ILE A 9 4.68 -4.50 20.16
C ILE A 9 4.51 -3.17 20.89
N ASN A 10 5.61 -2.49 21.24
CA ASN A 10 5.55 -1.14 21.78
C ASN A 10 4.97 -0.22 20.68
N SER A 11 3.82 0.38 20.93
CA SER A 11 3.12 1.23 19.95
C SER A 11 3.97 2.42 19.52
N GLU A 12 4.77 3.00 20.42
CA GLU A 12 5.64 4.13 20.09
C GLU A 12 6.78 3.70 19.17
N GLU A 13 7.41 2.55 19.47
CA GLU A 13 8.48 1.99 18.63
C GLU A 13 7.96 1.61 17.24
N PHE A 14 6.76 1.03 17.17
CA PHE A 14 6.12 0.70 15.90
C PHE A 14 5.80 1.94 15.08
N LEU A 15 5.20 2.98 15.70
CA LEU A 15 4.84 4.23 15.01
C LEU A 15 6.05 5.11 14.69
N SER A 16 7.19 4.92 15.37
CA SER A 16 8.44 5.61 15.05
C SER A 16 9.04 5.18 13.70
N ASN A 17 8.66 4.00 13.18
CA ASN A 17 9.03 3.57 11.84
C ASN A 17 8.03 4.18 10.81
N PRO A 18 8.49 5.01 9.86
CA PRO A 18 7.62 5.63 8.87
C PRO A 18 6.83 4.64 8.00
N LEU A 19 7.42 3.50 7.66
CA LEU A 19 6.73 2.45 6.89
C LEU A 19 5.64 1.79 7.72
N SER A 20 5.93 1.49 8.99
CA SER A 20 4.94 0.90 9.90
C SER A 20 3.75 1.85 10.12
N ALA A 21 4.02 3.15 10.30
CA ALA A 21 2.98 4.17 10.40
C ALA A 21 2.15 4.25 9.11
N LEU A 22 2.81 4.32 7.94
CA LEU A 22 2.13 4.37 6.64
C LEU A 22 1.23 3.16 6.40
N LEU A 23 1.71 1.94 6.70
CA LEU A 23 0.94 0.72 6.54
C LEU A 23 -0.27 0.67 7.47
N LEU A 24 -0.15 1.23 8.68
CA LEU A 24 -1.29 1.35 9.60
C LEU A 24 -2.37 2.28 9.03
N LEU A 25 -1.98 3.42 8.47
CA LEU A 25 -2.91 4.35 7.81
C LEU A 25 -3.61 3.66 6.63
N LYS A 26 -2.84 2.98 5.77
CA LYS A 26 -3.40 2.20 4.65
C LYS A 26 -4.44 1.20 5.13
N ARG A 27 -4.13 0.44 6.19
CA ARG A 27 -5.04 -0.60 6.72
C ARG A 27 -6.35 -0.01 7.25
N PHE A 28 -6.29 1.13 7.94
CA PHE A 28 -7.49 1.82 8.40
C PHE A 28 -8.34 2.37 7.25
N ARG A 29 -7.68 2.87 6.21
CA ARG A 29 -8.32 3.40 5.00
C ARG A 29 -8.99 2.31 4.14
N THR A 30 -8.33 1.17 3.93
CA THR A 30 -8.71 0.19 2.89
C THR A 30 -9.38 -1.07 3.46
N ASP A 31 -8.74 -1.71 4.44
CA ASP A 31 -9.22 -3.00 4.96
C ASP A 31 -10.41 -2.83 5.90
N TRP A 32 -10.40 -1.77 6.71
CA TRP A 32 -11.41 -1.58 7.76
C TRP A 32 -12.83 -1.33 7.20
N PRO A 33 -13.04 -0.52 6.16
CA PRO A 33 -14.34 -0.40 5.51
C PRO A 33 -14.85 -1.73 4.92
N ALA A 34 -13.96 -2.55 4.36
CA ALA A 34 -14.32 -3.87 3.82
C ALA A 34 -14.76 -4.84 4.93
N ILE A 35 -14.04 -4.87 6.05
CA ILE A 35 -14.42 -5.64 7.23
C ILE A 35 -15.79 -5.20 7.75
N HIS A 36 -16.03 -3.89 7.85
CA HIS A 36 -17.32 -3.35 8.27
C HIS A 36 -18.47 -3.75 7.34
N ALA A 37 -18.22 -3.84 6.02
CA ALA A 37 -19.23 -4.30 5.06
C ALA A 37 -19.62 -5.77 5.28
N ILE A 38 -18.66 -6.64 5.59
CA ILE A 38 -18.89 -8.07 5.87
C ILE A 38 -19.66 -8.25 7.19
N ILE A 39 -19.35 -7.46 8.22
CA ILE A 39 -19.99 -7.56 9.55
C ILE A 39 -21.45 -7.10 9.54
N LYS A 40 -21.93 -6.40 8.50
CA LYS A 40 -23.35 -6.00 8.38
C LYS A 40 -24.31 -7.16 8.09
N GLU A 41 -23.83 -8.39 7.85
CA GLU A 41 -24.70 -9.57 7.71
C GLU A 41 -25.23 -10.02 9.09
N PRO A 42 -26.55 -9.95 9.33
CA PRO A 42 -27.10 -9.92 10.68
C PRO A 42 -26.90 -11.23 11.43
N THR A 43 -26.13 -11.17 12.52
CA THR A 43 -26.18 -12.17 13.59
C THR A 43 -26.39 -11.43 14.93
N ASP A 44 -27.19 -11.99 15.84
CA ASP A 44 -27.63 -11.37 17.10
C ASP A 44 -26.51 -10.91 18.07
N ILE A 45 -25.24 -11.17 17.74
CA ILE A 45 -24.04 -10.84 18.53
C ILE A 45 -23.39 -9.50 18.08
N GLN A 46 -23.89 -8.87 17.00
CA GLN A 46 -23.16 -7.82 16.28
C GLN A 46 -23.56 -6.35 16.59
N THR A 47 -24.67 -6.10 17.29
CA THR A 47 -25.23 -4.74 17.44
C THR A 47 -24.31 -3.80 18.23
N ASP A 48 -23.75 -4.26 19.35
CA ASP A 48 -22.91 -3.43 20.23
C ASP A 48 -21.57 -3.05 19.60
N PHE A 49 -20.94 -3.98 18.87
CA PHE A 49 -19.69 -3.70 18.16
C PHE A 49 -19.92 -2.72 17.00
N LEU A 50 -21.00 -2.91 16.25
CA LEU A 50 -21.34 -2.06 15.12
C LEU A 50 -21.73 -0.65 15.56
N GLU A 51 -22.45 -0.51 16.68
CA GLU A 51 -22.77 0.80 17.27
C GLU A 51 -21.54 1.51 17.80
N ARG A 52 -20.64 0.80 18.51
CA ARG A 52 -19.34 1.36 18.92
C ARG A 52 -18.47 1.73 17.73
N TYR A 53 -18.52 0.97 16.64
CA TYR A 53 -17.82 1.33 15.40
C TYR A 53 -18.41 2.60 14.78
N LYS A 54 -19.74 2.66 14.63
CA LYS A 54 -20.40 3.85 14.08
C LYS A 54 -20.09 5.07 14.93
N SER A 55 -20.08 4.96 16.26
CA SER A 55 -19.65 6.08 17.09
C SER A 55 -18.19 6.44 16.84
N PHE A 56 -17.24 5.50 16.96
CA PHE A 56 -15.80 5.79 16.78
C PHE A 56 -15.41 6.29 15.39
N SER A 57 -16.02 5.75 14.33
CA SER A 57 -15.78 6.19 12.95
C SER A 57 -16.39 7.55 12.66
N HIS A 58 -17.58 7.84 13.22
CA HIS A 58 -18.28 9.09 12.97
C HIS A 58 -17.71 10.28 13.76
N TYR A 59 -16.96 10.01 14.84
CA TYR A 59 -16.26 11.03 15.65
C TYR A 59 -14.83 11.38 15.17
N SER A 60 -14.48 11.11 13.91
CA SER A 60 -13.23 11.58 13.27
C SER A 60 -11.90 11.02 13.82
N TYR A 61 -11.91 9.84 14.44
CA TYR A 61 -10.67 9.23 14.97
C TYR A 61 -9.94 8.31 13.99
N PHE A 62 -10.54 8.02 12.83
CA PHE A 62 -9.90 7.19 11.81
C PHE A 62 -9.15 8.07 10.80
N PRO A 63 -7.96 7.63 10.35
CA PRO A 63 -7.26 8.26 9.25
C PRO A 63 -8.12 8.36 7.99
N THR A 64 -7.97 9.47 7.30
CA THR A 64 -8.62 9.78 6.03
C THR A 64 -7.69 9.53 4.85
N ASP A 65 -8.20 9.72 3.63
CA ASP A 65 -7.38 9.70 2.41
C ASP A 65 -6.27 10.77 2.45
N GLU A 66 -6.57 11.94 3.03
CA GLU A 66 -5.60 13.04 3.18
C GLU A 66 -4.44 12.65 4.11
N ASP A 67 -4.73 11.93 5.21
CA ASP A 67 -3.68 11.42 6.11
C ASP A 67 -2.75 10.43 5.41
N PHE A 68 -3.32 9.55 4.57
CA PHE A 68 -2.53 8.60 3.79
C PHE A 68 -1.65 9.31 2.76
N VAL A 69 -2.20 10.27 2.01
CA VAL A 69 -1.43 11.07 1.03
C VAL A 69 -0.33 11.85 1.74
N GLY A 70 -0.63 12.51 2.86
CA GLY A 70 0.35 13.25 3.67
C GLY A 70 1.48 12.36 4.18
N ALA A 71 1.17 11.11 4.58
CA ALA A 71 2.20 10.14 4.98
C ALA A 71 3.06 9.67 3.81
N VAL A 72 2.49 9.48 2.62
CA VAL A 72 3.25 9.18 1.39
C VAL A 72 4.18 10.35 1.03
N GLU A 73 3.69 11.58 1.10
CA GLU A 73 4.52 12.77 0.87
C GLU A 73 5.64 12.90 1.90
N ALA A 74 5.35 12.66 3.17
CA ALA A 74 6.37 12.65 4.22
C ALA A 74 7.44 11.57 3.97
N LEU A 75 7.03 10.38 3.50
CA LEU A 75 7.96 9.32 3.11
C LEU A 75 8.85 9.76 1.93
N MET A 76 8.30 10.47 0.94
CA MET A 76 9.10 11.02 -0.16
C MET A 76 10.05 12.12 0.30
N ARG A 77 9.64 12.98 1.24
CA ARG A 77 10.55 13.96 1.84
C ARG A 77 11.72 13.29 2.54
N LEU A 78 11.48 12.19 3.27
CA LEU A 78 12.56 11.39 3.87
C LEU A 78 13.46 10.78 2.80
N LYS A 79 12.87 10.22 1.73
CA LYS A 79 13.61 9.69 0.59
C LYS A 79 14.57 10.72 0.02
N ASP A 80 14.09 11.94 -0.24
CA ASP A 80 14.90 12.99 -0.87
C ASP A 80 15.94 13.57 0.09
N THR A 81 15.57 13.77 1.37
CA THR A 81 16.48 14.28 2.41
C THR A 81 17.68 13.35 2.64
N TYR A 82 17.44 12.03 2.60
CA TYR A 82 18.48 11.01 2.85
C TYR A 82 18.96 10.33 1.56
N ALA A 83 18.61 10.85 0.38
CA ALA A 83 18.96 10.29 -0.92
C ALA A 83 18.69 8.77 -1.06
N LEU A 84 17.58 8.31 -0.48
CA LEU A 84 17.20 6.89 -0.47
C LEU A 84 16.66 6.46 -1.84
N SER A 85 16.89 5.19 -2.18
CA SER A 85 16.28 4.59 -3.35
C SER A 85 14.88 4.05 -3.05
N PHE A 86 14.00 4.04 -4.05
CA PHE A 86 12.68 3.39 -3.95
C PHE A 86 12.78 1.91 -3.53
N SER A 87 13.81 1.21 -4.02
CA SER A 87 14.06 -0.19 -3.66
C SER A 87 14.45 -0.36 -2.19
N SER A 88 15.32 0.53 -1.68
CA SER A 88 15.71 0.51 -0.26
C SER A 88 14.49 0.68 0.63
N ILE A 89 13.66 1.69 0.34
CA ILE A 89 12.43 1.96 1.09
C ILE A 89 11.45 0.79 0.99
N ALA A 90 11.18 0.28 -0.21
CA ALA A 90 10.26 -0.84 -0.41
C ALA A 90 10.71 -2.12 0.31
N ASN A 91 12.02 -2.27 0.55
CA ASN A 91 12.60 -3.41 1.27
C ASN A 91 12.88 -3.13 2.75
N GLY A 92 12.48 -1.97 3.26
CA GLY A 92 12.61 -1.62 4.68
C GLY A 92 14.00 -1.14 5.12
N TYR A 93 14.83 -0.71 4.18
CA TYR A 93 16.19 -0.24 4.43
C TYR A 93 16.29 1.28 4.34
N PHE A 94 16.87 1.89 5.37
CA PHE A 94 17.23 3.31 5.40
C PHE A 94 18.70 3.41 5.77
N ASN A 95 19.54 4.00 4.91
CA ASN A 95 21.01 4.04 5.06
C ASN A 95 21.61 2.67 5.40
N ASP A 96 21.22 1.62 4.65
CA ASP A 96 21.64 0.22 4.81
C ASP A 96 21.23 -0.47 6.13
N ILE A 97 20.48 0.22 7.00
CA ILE A 97 19.93 -0.35 8.23
C ILE A 97 18.51 -0.85 7.97
N PHE A 98 18.21 -2.07 8.39
CA PHE A 98 16.86 -2.64 8.29
C PHE A 98 15.99 -2.22 9.47
N TYR A 99 14.85 -1.58 9.19
CA TYR A 99 13.94 -1.05 10.22
C TYR A 99 12.73 -1.96 10.52
N GLY A 100 12.73 -3.21 10.03
CA GLY A 100 11.76 -4.23 10.45
C GLY A 100 10.54 -4.42 9.54
N THR A 101 10.19 -3.43 8.73
CA THR A 101 8.96 -3.44 7.91
C THR A 101 9.31 -3.38 6.42
N LYS A 102 8.72 -4.29 5.62
CA LYS A 102 8.87 -4.33 4.16
C LYS A 102 7.51 -4.04 3.52
N LEU A 103 7.53 -3.35 2.39
CA LEU A 103 6.34 -3.11 1.59
C LEU A 103 6.03 -4.33 0.72
N SER A 104 4.75 -4.71 0.68
CA SER A 104 4.21 -5.70 -0.26
C SER A 104 3.99 -5.09 -1.65
N ALA A 105 3.63 -5.92 -2.64
CA ALA A 105 3.25 -5.43 -3.97
C ALA A 105 2.05 -4.47 -3.91
N ASP A 106 1.06 -4.79 -3.08
CA ASP A 106 -0.15 -3.99 -2.88
C ASP A 106 0.16 -2.66 -2.15
N ASP A 107 1.16 -2.63 -1.26
CA ASP A 107 1.60 -1.36 -0.63
C ASP A 107 2.28 -0.45 -1.66
N CYS A 108 3.17 -1.00 -2.47
CA CYS A 108 3.81 -0.25 -3.55
C CYS A 108 2.79 0.23 -4.60
N LEU A 109 1.76 -0.57 -4.90
CA LEU A 109 0.67 -0.20 -5.80
C LEU A 109 -0.12 1.00 -5.24
N GLU A 110 -0.54 0.95 -3.97
CA GLU A 110 -1.29 2.05 -3.36
C GLU A 110 -0.47 3.35 -3.25
N ILE A 111 0.83 3.25 -2.96
CA ILE A 111 1.72 4.42 -2.99
C ILE A 111 1.85 4.97 -4.41
N GLY A 112 2.03 4.11 -5.41
CA GLY A 112 2.11 4.52 -6.81
C GLY A 112 0.85 5.22 -7.31
N LYS A 113 -0.33 4.78 -6.86
CA LYS A 113 -1.63 5.40 -7.18
C LYS A 113 -1.72 6.86 -6.69
N VAL A 114 -1.12 7.20 -5.54
CA VAL A 114 -1.08 8.58 -5.05
C VAL A 114 -0.44 9.50 -6.09
N PHE A 115 0.74 9.13 -6.61
CA PHE A 115 1.44 9.91 -7.64
C PHE A 115 0.73 9.86 -8.99
N TYR A 116 0.15 8.72 -9.34
CA TYR A 116 -0.62 8.57 -10.57
C TYR A 116 -1.78 9.59 -10.64
N PHE A 117 -2.56 9.70 -9.56
CA PHE A 117 -3.67 10.66 -9.49
C PHE A 117 -3.21 12.12 -9.40
N GLN A 118 -1.96 12.36 -9.02
CA GLN A 118 -1.31 13.67 -9.05
C GLN A 118 -0.62 13.97 -10.40
N GLU A 119 -0.77 13.09 -11.39
CA GLU A 119 -0.10 13.16 -12.70
C GLU A 119 1.44 13.13 -12.66
N ASP A 120 2.02 12.73 -11.52
CA ASP A 120 3.46 12.46 -11.39
C ASP A 120 3.78 11.04 -11.86
N PHE A 121 3.74 10.84 -13.18
CA PHE A 121 3.99 9.54 -13.79
C PHE A 121 5.42 9.04 -13.56
N HIS A 122 6.37 9.92 -13.26
CA HIS A 122 7.75 9.50 -12.97
C HIS A 122 7.83 8.76 -11.63
N ASN A 123 7.30 9.36 -10.55
CA ASN A 123 7.28 8.70 -9.24
C ASN A 123 6.31 7.52 -9.22
N ALA A 124 5.16 7.64 -9.87
CA ALA A 124 4.21 6.53 -10.02
C ALA A 124 4.89 5.32 -10.69
N LEU A 125 5.60 5.53 -11.80
CA LEU A 125 6.33 4.48 -12.51
C LEU A 125 7.35 3.78 -11.58
N LYS A 126 8.13 4.54 -10.79
CA LYS A 126 9.11 3.95 -9.87
C LYS A 126 8.47 3.07 -8.81
N TRP A 127 7.32 3.47 -8.27
CA TRP A 127 6.57 2.67 -7.31
C TRP A 127 5.91 1.43 -7.93
N PHE A 128 5.32 1.55 -9.11
CA PHE A 128 4.76 0.39 -9.83
C PHE A 128 5.85 -0.59 -10.25
N GLN A 129 7.08 -0.14 -10.54
CA GLN A 129 8.23 -1.03 -10.74
C GLN A 129 8.61 -1.77 -9.44
N GLN A 130 8.52 -1.13 -8.26
CA GLN A 130 8.72 -1.85 -6.99
C GLN A 130 7.61 -2.86 -6.72
N ALA A 131 6.37 -2.55 -7.12
CA ALA A 131 5.26 -3.48 -7.04
C ALA A 131 5.48 -4.68 -7.98
N SER A 132 5.94 -4.43 -9.21
CA SER A 132 6.13 -5.48 -10.24
C SER A 132 7.18 -6.52 -9.82
N VAL A 133 8.22 -6.11 -9.11
CA VAL A 133 9.27 -7.00 -8.57
C VAL A 133 8.72 -7.93 -7.48
N LYS A 134 7.59 -7.59 -6.86
CA LYS A 134 7.00 -8.32 -5.74
C LYS A 134 5.73 -9.10 -6.13
N LEU A 135 5.45 -9.28 -7.42
CA LEU A 135 4.21 -9.89 -7.90
C LEU A 135 4.08 -11.38 -7.60
N ASP A 136 5.19 -12.11 -7.45
CA ASP A 136 5.16 -13.55 -7.18
C ASP A 136 4.42 -13.91 -5.89
N SER A 137 4.39 -13.00 -4.91
CA SER A 137 3.66 -13.16 -3.66
C SER A 137 2.30 -12.44 -3.63
N ALA A 138 1.89 -11.82 -4.75
CA ALA A 138 0.67 -11.03 -4.86
C ALA A 138 -0.50 -11.86 -5.41
N THR A 139 -1.73 -11.44 -5.09
CA THR A 139 -2.95 -12.05 -5.66
C THR A 139 -3.08 -11.68 -7.14
N LEU A 140 -3.83 -12.49 -7.91
CA LEU A 140 -4.06 -12.23 -9.33
C LEU A 140 -4.61 -10.82 -9.60
N ARG A 141 -5.55 -10.35 -8.75
CA ARG A 141 -6.09 -8.99 -8.83
C ARG A 141 -4.98 -7.93 -8.77
N ILE A 142 -4.07 -8.06 -7.80
CA ILE A 142 -2.95 -7.12 -7.65
C ILE A 142 -1.97 -7.23 -8.82
N GLN A 143 -1.75 -8.42 -9.37
CA GLN A 143 -0.92 -8.60 -10.56
C GLN A 143 -1.49 -7.86 -11.77
N VAL A 144 -2.80 -8.01 -12.03
CA VAL A 144 -3.50 -7.30 -13.11
C VAL A 144 -3.42 -5.79 -12.89
N ASP A 145 -3.79 -5.29 -11.70
CA ASP A 145 -3.76 -3.86 -11.39
C ASP A 145 -2.35 -3.28 -11.60
N VAL A 146 -1.31 -3.93 -11.06
CA VAL A 146 0.07 -3.45 -11.19
C VAL A 146 0.50 -3.38 -12.66
N LEU A 147 0.19 -4.42 -13.46
CA LEU A 147 0.58 -4.44 -14.87
C LEU A 147 -0.14 -3.36 -15.68
N ASP A 148 -1.41 -3.11 -15.38
CA ASP A 148 -2.22 -2.08 -16.03
C ASP A 148 -1.63 -0.68 -15.78
N TYR A 149 -1.55 -0.29 -14.50
CA TYR A 149 -1.00 1.01 -14.11
C TYR A 149 0.45 1.20 -14.58
N LEU A 150 1.28 0.15 -14.51
CA LEU A 150 2.66 0.18 -14.98
C LEU A 150 2.75 0.40 -16.49
N SER A 151 1.93 -0.31 -17.27
CA SER A 151 1.91 -0.19 -18.73
C SER A 151 1.49 1.23 -19.16
N TYR A 152 0.48 1.79 -18.51
CA TYR A 152 0.04 3.16 -18.75
C TYR A 152 1.14 4.18 -18.40
N CYS A 153 1.79 4.04 -17.24
CA CYS A 153 2.87 4.95 -16.85
C CYS A 153 4.05 4.88 -17.83
N LEU A 154 4.44 3.69 -18.28
CA LEU A 154 5.49 3.51 -19.28
C LEU A 154 5.15 4.20 -20.60
N TYR A 155 3.90 4.09 -21.06
CA TYR A 155 3.41 4.82 -22.22
C TYR A 155 3.49 6.34 -22.02
N ARG A 156 3.06 6.84 -20.85
CA ARG A 156 3.13 8.27 -20.51
C ARG A 156 4.56 8.81 -20.40
N THR A 157 5.52 7.96 -20.06
CA THR A 157 6.96 8.30 -19.97
C THR A 157 7.75 7.97 -21.23
N ASP A 158 7.08 7.70 -22.36
CA ASP A 158 7.68 7.43 -23.68
C ASP A 158 8.49 6.12 -23.77
N ASP A 159 8.26 5.16 -22.88
CA ASP A 159 8.77 3.79 -22.99
C ASP A 159 7.70 2.85 -23.58
N LEU A 160 7.48 3.01 -24.88
CA LEU A 160 6.50 2.19 -25.61
C LEU A 160 6.84 0.71 -25.60
N GLY A 161 8.14 0.37 -25.64
CA GLY A 161 8.60 -1.02 -25.62
C GLY A 161 8.24 -1.72 -24.32
N GLY A 162 8.48 -1.06 -23.19
CA GLY A 162 8.04 -1.50 -21.87
C GLY A 162 6.52 -1.60 -21.78
N ALA A 163 5.79 -0.58 -22.23
CA ALA A 163 4.33 -0.58 -22.21
C ALA A 163 3.72 -1.79 -22.93
N ILE A 164 4.17 -2.07 -24.16
CA ILE A 164 3.70 -3.22 -24.95
C ILE A 164 4.05 -4.55 -24.25
N LYS A 165 5.25 -4.66 -23.67
CA LYS A 165 5.68 -5.86 -22.95
C LYS A 165 4.72 -6.19 -21.80
N TYR A 166 4.43 -5.21 -20.93
CA TYR A 166 3.57 -5.44 -19.77
C TYR A 166 2.10 -5.59 -20.16
N THR A 167 1.62 -4.89 -21.20
CA THR A 167 0.27 -5.10 -21.74
C THR A 167 0.08 -6.54 -22.22
N ARG A 168 1.07 -7.12 -22.91
CA ARG A 168 1.01 -8.54 -23.32
C ARG A 168 1.02 -9.49 -22.12
N GLN A 169 1.77 -9.17 -21.08
CA GLN A 169 1.75 -9.97 -19.85
C GLN A 169 0.38 -9.91 -19.18
N LEU A 170 -0.24 -8.74 -19.13
CA LEU A 170 -1.59 -8.54 -18.62
C LEU A 170 -2.60 -9.35 -19.43
N LEU A 171 -2.57 -9.28 -20.77
CA LEU A 171 -3.49 -10.04 -21.63
C LEU A 171 -3.32 -11.57 -21.51
N ASN A 172 -2.15 -12.06 -21.08
CA ASN A 172 -1.96 -13.47 -20.79
C ASN A 172 -2.62 -13.89 -19.47
N LEU A 173 -2.72 -12.97 -18.50
CA LEU A 173 -3.37 -13.20 -17.20
C LEU A 173 -4.88 -13.00 -17.29
N ASP A 174 -5.32 -11.94 -17.97
CA ASP A 174 -6.72 -11.64 -18.23
C ASP A 174 -6.91 -11.24 -19.71
N ARG A 175 -7.50 -12.16 -20.48
CA ARG A 175 -7.71 -11.98 -21.92
C ARG A 175 -8.82 -11.00 -22.26
N ASN A 176 -9.69 -10.69 -21.29
CA ASN A 176 -10.88 -9.86 -21.49
C ASN A 176 -10.73 -8.49 -20.80
N HIS A 177 -9.51 -8.14 -20.35
CA HIS A 177 -9.24 -6.83 -19.76
C HIS A 177 -9.40 -5.73 -20.82
N GLU A 178 -10.26 -4.75 -20.55
CA GLU A 178 -10.56 -3.60 -21.43
C GLU A 178 -9.75 -2.35 -21.08
#